data_AF-U1JGC5-F1
#
_entry.id   AF-U1JGC5-F1
#
_cell.length_a   1.000
_cell.length_b   1.000
_cell.length_c   1.000
_cell.angle_alpha   90.00
_cell.angle_beta   90.00
_cell.angle_gamma   90.00
#
_symmetry.space_group_name_H-M   'P 1'
#
loop_
_entity.id
_entity.type
_entity.pdbx_description
1 polymer ?
#
loop_
_entity_poly.entity_id
_entity_poly.type
_entity_poly.pdbx_seq_one_letter_code
_entity_poly.pdbx_strand_id
1 'polypeptide(L)'
;MNKIKSKLLLVAFLFISGCMTTKVKVDVAATDNLNLNQFDEALPVVLKVYQLTDIQSFTSATFDELWKADKSTLSNSLITVEERTINPSDKVEFEFEQAENAKYVAFVALFRNREDNKWRTFHDLSTGPVKLSTSLDVLLSSSSLSLPGIDEKH
;
A
#
# COMPACT_ATOMS: atom_id res chain seq x y z
N MET A 1 -7.58 -71.68 13.10
CA MET A 1 -6.70 -70.95 14.04
C MET A 1 -5.53 -70.41 13.24
N ASN A 2 -5.52 -69.12 12.89
CA ASN A 2 -4.35 -68.40 12.34
C ASN A 2 -4.59 -66.89 12.51
N LYS A 3 -3.85 -66.26 13.44
CA LYS A 3 -3.95 -64.83 13.76
C LYS A 3 -2.96 -64.06 12.88
N ILE A 4 -3.46 -63.37 11.86
CA ILE A 4 -2.69 -62.38 11.11
C ILE A 4 -2.70 -61.09 11.93
N LYS A 5 -1.58 -60.78 12.60
CA LYS A 5 -1.40 -59.52 13.32
C LYS A 5 -1.09 -58.44 12.28
N SER A 6 -2.13 -57.72 11.83
CA SER A 6 -2.01 -56.52 11.01
C SER A 6 -1.27 -55.45 11.82
N LYS A 7 -0.01 -55.15 11.45
CA LYS A 7 0.71 -54.00 11.98
C LYS A 7 0.18 -52.77 11.24
N LEU A 8 -0.69 -52.02 11.92
CA LEU A 8 -1.18 -50.73 11.49
C LEU A 8 0.00 -49.75 11.41
N LEU A 9 0.45 -49.46 10.18
CA LEU A 9 1.44 -48.42 9.90
C LEU A 9 0.70 -47.07 9.97
N LEU A 10 0.88 -46.35 11.07
CA LEU A 10 0.30 -45.02 11.28
C LEU A 10 1.09 -44.00 10.46
N VAL A 11 0.67 -43.74 9.22
CA VAL A 11 1.21 -42.64 8.41
C VAL A 11 0.57 -41.35 8.93
N ALA A 12 1.30 -40.64 9.80
CA ALA A 12 0.94 -39.29 10.21
C ALA A 12 1.13 -38.35 9.02
N PHE A 13 0.05 -38.07 8.29
CA PHE A 13 -0.02 -36.93 7.37
C PHE A 13 0.02 -35.66 8.22
N LEU A 14 1.23 -35.11 8.41
CA LEU A 14 1.39 -33.73 8.87
C LEU A 14 0.78 -32.82 7.80
N PHE A 15 -0.46 -32.38 8.00
CA PHE A 15 -1.03 -31.25 7.29
C PHE A 15 -0.31 -29.99 7.74
N ILE A 16 0.82 -29.68 7.08
CA ILE A 16 1.47 -28.39 7.22
C ILE A 16 0.63 -27.39 6.40
N SER A 17 -0.47 -26.92 6.98
CA SER A 17 -1.18 -25.74 6.48
C SER A 17 -0.38 -24.50 6.87
N GLY A 18 0.70 -24.25 6.14
CA GLY A 18 1.39 -22.96 6.20
C GLY A 18 0.49 -21.92 5.52
N CYS A 19 -0.13 -21.04 6.29
CA CYS A 19 -0.83 -19.89 5.74
C CYS A 19 0.24 -18.94 5.16
N MET A 20 0.43 -18.94 3.84
CA MET A 20 1.30 -17.96 3.19
C MET A 20 0.57 -16.63 3.13
N THR A 21 0.85 -15.73 4.07
CA THR A 21 0.40 -14.34 4.01
C THR A 21 1.23 -13.57 2.99
N THR A 22 0.58 -12.81 2.13
CA THR A 22 1.27 -11.88 1.22
C THR A 22 1.46 -10.54 1.91
N LYS A 23 2.61 -9.91 1.67
CA LYS A 23 2.96 -8.62 2.27
C LYS A 23 3.18 -7.57 1.20
N VAL A 24 2.82 -6.34 1.51
CA VAL A 24 3.24 -5.17 0.75
C VAL A 24 4.34 -4.48 1.55
N LYS A 25 5.52 -4.35 0.95
CA LYS A 25 6.64 -3.56 1.46
C LYS A 25 6.66 -2.22 0.75
N VAL A 26 6.87 -1.16 1.50
CA VAL A 26 6.90 0.21 1.00
C VAL A 26 8.19 0.87 1.46
N ASP A 27 9.00 1.28 0.48
CA ASP A 27 10.26 1.97 0.69
C ASP A 27 10.08 3.42 0.24
N VAL A 28 9.94 4.32 1.22
CA VAL A 28 9.71 5.75 0.97
C VAL A 28 11.04 6.50 0.98
N ALA A 29 11.26 7.32 -0.04
CA ALA A 29 12.34 8.31 -0.08
C ALA A 29 11.76 9.73 -0.28
N ALA A 30 12.24 10.67 0.52
CA ALA A 30 11.87 12.09 0.41
C ALA A 30 13.07 12.96 -0.02
N THR A 31 12.82 13.96 -0.85
CA THR A 31 13.83 14.98 -1.17
C THR A 31 14.05 15.96 0.00
N ASP A 32 15.16 16.68 -0.04
CA ASP A 32 15.51 17.70 0.96
C ASP A 32 14.61 18.95 0.90
N ASN A 33 14.09 19.26 -0.28
CA ASN A 33 13.16 20.36 -0.55
C ASN A 33 11.68 19.95 -0.46
N LEU A 34 11.36 18.94 0.36
CA LEU A 34 10.00 18.43 0.52
C LEU A 34 9.04 19.51 1.06
N ASN A 35 7.87 19.64 0.44
CA ASN A 35 6.70 20.41 0.88
C ASN A 35 7.02 21.84 1.34
N LEU A 36 7.80 22.54 0.53
CA LEU A 36 8.24 23.91 0.83
C LEU A 36 7.05 24.82 1.17
N ASN A 37 7.24 25.69 2.16
CA ASN A 37 6.34 26.80 2.41
C ASN A 37 6.72 28.02 1.54
N GLN A 38 6.00 29.13 1.73
CA GLN A 38 6.24 30.40 1.01
C GLN A 38 7.57 31.09 1.34
N PHE A 39 8.35 30.56 2.28
CA PHE A 39 9.67 31.03 2.70
C PHE A 39 10.78 30.03 2.32
N ASP A 40 10.49 29.06 1.44
CA ASP A 40 11.39 27.99 1.00
C ASP A 40 11.88 27.06 2.13
N GLU A 41 11.14 26.99 3.23
CA GLU A 41 11.43 26.04 4.31
C GLU A 41 10.79 24.69 4.02
N ALA A 42 11.59 23.62 4.03
CA ALA A 42 11.12 22.26 3.85
C ALA A 42 10.32 21.76 5.06
N LEU A 43 9.18 21.12 4.80
CA LEU A 43 8.24 20.68 5.82
C LEU A 43 7.89 19.19 5.67
N PRO A 44 7.45 18.53 6.75
CA PRO A 44 6.94 17.17 6.67
C PRO A 44 5.67 17.06 5.81
N VAL A 45 5.41 15.85 5.32
CA VAL A 45 4.18 15.47 4.61
C VAL A 45 3.54 14.29 5.31
N VAL A 46 2.20 14.29 5.40
CA VAL A 46 1.45 13.10 5.78
C VAL A 46 1.19 12.27 4.51
N LEU A 47 1.73 11.05 4.50
CA LEU A 47 1.47 10.01 3.51
C LEU A 47 0.37 9.10 4.04
N LYS A 48 -0.78 9.08 3.38
CA LYS A 48 -1.85 8.10 3.61
C LYS A 48 -1.67 6.92 2.67
N VAL A 49 -1.76 5.71 3.21
CA VAL A 49 -1.66 4.44 2.47
C VAL A 49 -2.95 3.66 2.67
N TYR A 50 -3.62 3.33 1.57
CA TYR A 50 -4.90 2.66 1.56
C TYR A 50 -4.77 1.26 0.97
N GLN A 51 -5.47 0.30 1.55
CA GLN A 51 -5.82 -0.94 0.86
C GLN A 51 -7.27 -0.83 0.39
N LEU A 52 -7.52 -1.04 -0.91
CA LEU A 52 -8.83 -0.84 -1.52
C LEU A 52 -9.32 -2.08 -2.27
N THR A 53 -10.63 -2.31 -2.25
CA THR A 53 -11.31 -3.35 -3.06
C THR A 53 -11.60 -2.88 -4.49
N ASP A 54 -11.69 -1.56 -4.70
CA ASP A 54 -11.97 -0.88 -5.97
C ASP A 54 -11.29 0.50 -6.00
N ILE A 55 -10.90 0.96 -7.19
CA ILE A 55 -10.10 2.20 -7.36
C ILE A 55 -10.92 3.42 -7.81
N GLN A 56 -12.17 3.26 -8.27
CA GLN A 56 -12.93 4.31 -8.95
C GLN A 56 -13.22 5.53 -8.05
N SER A 57 -13.59 5.28 -6.79
CA SER A 57 -13.87 6.38 -5.85
C SER A 57 -12.59 7.14 -5.49
N PHE A 58 -11.44 6.47 -5.48
CA PHE A 58 -10.15 7.09 -5.20
C PHE A 58 -9.67 7.97 -6.36
N THR A 59 -9.78 7.49 -7.60
CA THR A 59 -9.35 8.24 -8.79
C THR A 59 -10.26 9.41 -9.13
N SER A 60 -11.55 9.31 -8.83
CA SER A 60 -12.52 10.40 -9.06
C SER A 60 -12.57 11.44 -7.95
N ALA A 61 -12.15 11.10 -6.72
CA ALA A 61 -12.16 12.02 -5.60
C ALA A 61 -11.24 13.23 -5.79
N THR A 62 -11.63 14.35 -5.18
CA THR A 62 -10.80 15.53 -5.03
C THR A 62 -9.77 15.38 -3.92
N PHE A 63 -8.78 16.28 -3.89
CA PHE A 63 -7.80 16.33 -2.80
C PHE A 63 -8.48 16.52 -1.44
N ASP A 64 -9.43 17.46 -1.35
CA ASP A 64 -10.09 17.78 -0.09
C ASP A 64 -10.95 16.63 0.43
N GLU A 65 -11.58 15.86 -0.45
CA GLU A 65 -12.33 14.66 -0.09
C GLU A 65 -11.40 13.58 0.51
N LEU A 66 -10.26 13.28 -0.12
CA LEU A 66 -9.30 12.31 0.42
C LEU A 66 -8.50 12.85 1.63
N TRP A 67 -8.40 14.16 1.78
CA TRP A 67 -7.79 14.76 2.96
C TRP A 67 -8.72 14.71 4.18
N LYS A 68 -9.94 15.22 4.02
CA LYS A 68 -10.83 15.54 5.15
C LYS A 68 -11.94 14.50 5.38
N ALA A 69 -12.24 13.67 4.38
CA ALA A 69 -13.43 12.82 4.37
C ALA A 69 -13.19 11.43 3.73
N ASP A 70 -11.94 10.96 3.69
CA ASP A 70 -11.52 9.73 3.00
C ASP A 70 -12.41 8.52 3.29
N LYS A 71 -12.75 8.26 4.56
CA LYS A 71 -13.59 7.13 4.96
C LYS A 71 -14.97 7.18 4.33
N SER A 72 -15.60 8.35 4.29
CA SER A 72 -16.90 8.52 3.64
C SER A 72 -16.80 8.54 2.12
N THR A 73 -15.74 9.12 1.56
CA THR A 73 -15.50 9.21 0.12
C THR A 73 -15.23 7.83 -0.49
N LEU A 74 -14.40 7.02 0.17
CA LEU A 74 -14.03 5.69 -0.29
C LEU A 74 -15.08 4.64 0.13
N SER A 75 -15.76 4.84 1.26
CA SER A 75 -16.90 4.04 1.69
C SER A 75 -16.58 2.53 1.63
N ASN A 76 -17.40 1.76 0.91
CA ASN A 76 -17.25 0.31 0.76
C ASN A 76 -15.96 -0.12 0.03
N SER A 77 -15.26 0.78 -0.65
CA SER A 77 -13.99 0.43 -1.30
C SER A 77 -12.83 0.37 -0.30
N LEU A 78 -12.93 1.06 0.84
CA LEU A 78 -11.87 1.14 1.84
C LEU A 78 -11.79 -0.13 2.69
N ILE A 79 -10.60 -0.73 2.76
CA ILE A 79 -10.31 -1.85 3.67
C ILE A 79 -9.52 -1.34 4.88
N THR A 80 -8.36 -0.72 4.62
CA THR A 80 -7.50 -0.12 5.64
C THR A 80 -6.98 1.22 5.16
N VAL A 81 -6.70 2.11 6.11
CA VAL A 81 -5.90 3.32 5.89
C VAL A 81 -4.88 3.45 7.03
N GLU A 82 -3.64 3.71 6.68
CA GLU A 82 -2.58 4.07 7.62
C GLU A 82 -1.97 5.42 7.23
N GLU A 83 -1.51 6.17 8.22
CA GLU A 83 -0.83 7.45 8.01
C GLU A 83 0.63 7.36 8.47
N ARG A 84 1.53 7.96 7.69
CA ARG A 84 2.94 8.13 8.04
C ARG A 84 3.33 9.59 7.82
N THR A 85 3.95 10.19 8.83
CA THR A 85 4.59 11.52 8.66
C THR A 85 6.00 11.30 8.12
N ILE A 86 6.32 11.91 6.99
CA ILE A 86 7.61 11.82 6.32
C ILE A 86 8.28 13.19 6.37
N ASN A 87 9.48 13.27 6.92
CA ASN A 87 10.27 14.50 6.97
C ASN A 87 11.11 14.67 5.70
N PRO A 88 11.58 15.90 5.41
CA PRO A 88 12.54 16.11 4.33
C PRO A 88 13.79 15.23 4.50
N SER A 89 14.31 14.69 3.39
CA SER A 89 15.44 13.74 3.35
C SER A 89 15.23 12.37 4.01
N ASP A 90 14.03 12.06 4.51
CA ASP A 90 13.78 10.77 5.15
C ASP A 90 13.89 9.59 4.16
N LYS A 91 14.33 8.46 4.70
CA LYS A 91 14.18 7.12 4.13
C LYS A 91 13.43 6.26 5.13
N VAL A 92 12.21 5.87 4.80
CA VAL A 92 11.32 5.12 5.70
C VAL A 92 10.90 3.84 5.02
N GLU A 93 11.13 2.71 5.70
CA GLU A 93 10.70 1.40 5.25
C GLU A 93 9.58 0.90 6.18
N PHE A 94 8.52 0.35 5.60
CA PHE A 94 7.49 -0.35 6.37
C PHE A 94 6.81 -1.43 5.52
N GLU A 95 6.16 -2.37 6.21
CA GLU A 95 5.40 -3.43 5.55
C GLU A 95 4.08 -3.67 6.27
N PHE A 96 3.11 -4.18 5.52
CA PHE A 96 1.81 -4.61 6.03
C PHE A 96 1.33 -5.85 5.28
N GLU A 97 0.46 -6.62 5.92
CA GLU A 97 -0.18 -7.76 5.26
C GLU A 97 -1.20 -7.26 4.23
N GLN A 98 -1.16 -7.85 3.03
CA GLN A 98 -2.19 -7.61 2.03
C GLN A 98 -3.49 -8.26 2.50
N ALA A 99 -4.53 -7.45 2.68
CA ALA A 99 -5.84 -7.95 3.06
C ALA A 99 -6.41 -8.88 1.98
N GLU A 100 -7.23 -9.84 2.41
CA GLU A 100 -7.73 -10.90 1.54
C GLU A 100 -8.49 -10.37 0.31
N ASN A 101 -9.18 -9.25 0.43
CA ASN A 101 -9.94 -8.61 -0.64
C ASN A 101 -9.26 -7.36 -1.23
N ALA A 102 -8.03 -7.02 -0.81
CA ALA A 102 -7.29 -5.90 -1.35
C ALA A 102 -6.86 -6.19 -2.80
N LYS A 103 -7.36 -5.35 -3.71
CA LYS A 103 -6.97 -5.34 -5.13
C LYS A 103 -6.00 -4.20 -5.45
N TYR A 104 -6.04 -3.13 -4.66
CA TYR A 104 -5.18 -1.97 -4.86
C TYR A 104 -4.52 -1.57 -3.56
N VAL A 105 -3.29 -1.07 -3.67
CA VAL A 105 -2.69 -0.18 -2.68
C VAL A 105 -2.63 1.21 -3.28
N ALA A 106 -3.13 2.20 -2.55
CA ALA A 106 -3.20 3.58 -3.02
C ALA A 106 -2.50 4.52 -2.03
N PHE A 107 -1.92 5.59 -2.54
CA PHE A 107 -1.10 6.53 -1.79
C PHE A 107 -1.60 7.94 -2.01
N VAL A 108 -1.70 8.73 -0.95
CA VAL A 108 -1.99 10.17 -0.99
C VAL A 108 -0.96 10.90 -0.15
N ALA A 109 -0.29 11.87 -0.75
CA ALA A 109 0.60 12.79 -0.06
C ALA A 109 -0.12 14.13 0.15
N LEU A 110 -0.31 14.51 1.41
CA LEU A 110 -1.00 15.74 1.79
C LEU A 110 -0.07 16.95 1.73
N PHE A 111 0.38 17.29 0.52
CA PHE A 111 1.18 18.49 0.26
C PHE A 111 0.36 19.76 0.52
N ARG A 112 1.04 20.82 0.98
CA ARG A 112 0.46 22.15 1.15
C ARG A 112 0.20 22.82 -0.19
N ASN A 113 1.22 22.82 -1.05
CA ASN A 113 1.13 23.20 -2.44
C ASN A 113 1.49 21.96 -3.26
N ARG A 114 0.57 21.50 -4.10
CA ARG A 114 0.67 20.22 -4.81
C ARG A 114 0.80 20.47 -6.30
N GLU A 115 1.64 19.69 -6.96
CA GLU A 115 1.59 19.63 -8.42
C GLU A 115 0.29 18.93 -8.85
N ASP A 116 -0.33 19.44 -9.92
CA ASP A 116 -1.60 18.91 -10.42
C ASP A 116 -1.47 17.42 -10.74
N ASN A 117 -2.43 16.64 -10.24
CA ASN A 117 -2.51 15.19 -10.40
C ASN A 117 -1.31 14.36 -9.90
N LYS A 118 -0.32 14.94 -9.22
CA LYS A 118 0.82 14.19 -8.67
C LYS A 118 0.83 14.05 -7.15
N TRP A 119 -0.30 14.28 -6.50
CA TRP A 119 -0.42 14.14 -5.03
C TRP A 119 -0.98 12.77 -4.62
N ARG A 120 -1.33 11.93 -5.58
CA ARG A 120 -1.84 10.58 -5.39
C ARG A 120 -1.31 9.62 -6.45
N THR A 121 -1.23 8.35 -6.12
CA THR A 121 -0.92 7.26 -7.05
C THR A 121 -1.45 5.94 -6.48
N PHE A 122 -1.46 4.88 -7.28
CA PHE A 122 -1.89 3.56 -6.84
C PHE A 122 -1.18 2.45 -7.62
N HIS A 123 -1.18 1.26 -7.04
CA HIS A 123 -0.68 0.04 -7.67
C HIS A 123 -1.74 -1.06 -7.59
N ASP A 124 -1.88 -1.80 -8.69
CA ASP A 124 -2.75 -2.97 -8.79
C ASP A 124 -2.03 -4.20 -8.23
N LEU A 125 -2.59 -4.78 -7.17
CA LEU A 125 -2.08 -5.99 -6.50
C LEU A 125 -2.62 -7.29 -7.13
N SER A 126 -3.54 -7.20 -8.10
CA SER A 126 -4.23 -8.32 -8.73
C SER A 126 -3.53 -8.86 -9.98
N THR A 127 -2.20 -8.76 -10.03
CA THR A 127 -1.38 -9.22 -11.17
C THR A 127 -1.25 -10.76 -11.19
N GLY A 128 -2.34 -11.46 -11.51
CA GLY A 128 -2.33 -12.89 -11.85
C GLY A 128 -3.06 -13.82 -10.87
N PRO A 129 -3.04 -15.14 -11.15
CA PRO A 129 -3.81 -16.14 -10.40
C PRO A 129 -3.29 -16.41 -8.98
N VAL A 130 -2.08 -15.95 -8.67
CA VAL A 130 -1.41 -16.16 -7.38
C VAL A 130 -1.06 -14.80 -6.80
N LYS A 131 -1.48 -14.53 -5.56
CA LYS A 131 -1.03 -13.35 -4.84
C LYS A 131 0.42 -13.51 -4.44
N LEU A 132 1.24 -12.52 -4.73
CA LEU A 132 2.65 -12.47 -4.36
C LEU A 132 2.88 -11.28 -3.44
N SER A 133 3.94 -11.35 -2.63
CA SER A 133 4.38 -10.17 -1.91
C SER A 133 4.92 -9.13 -2.89
N THR A 134 4.61 -7.86 -2.65
CA THR A 134 4.96 -6.74 -3.52
C THR A 134 5.87 -5.78 -2.77
N SER A 135 6.89 -5.25 -3.44
CA SER A 135 7.70 -4.13 -2.96
C SER A 135 7.42 -2.91 -3.82
N LEU A 136 7.18 -1.77 -3.19
CA LEU A 136 6.89 -0.50 -3.85
C LEU A 136 7.84 0.58 -3.37
N ASP A 137 8.55 1.18 -4.31
CA ASP A 137 9.32 2.40 -4.07
C ASP A 137 8.36 3.59 -4.16
N VAL A 138 8.35 4.44 -3.14
CA VAL A 138 7.55 5.67 -3.08
C VAL A 138 8.50 6.85 -3.04
N LEU A 139 8.46 7.69 -4.07
CA LEU A 139 9.23 8.92 -4.11
C LEU A 139 8.35 10.13 -3.80
N LEU A 140 8.70 10.86 -2.75
CA LEU A 140 8.14 12.16 -2.42
C LEU A 140 9.14 13.25 -2.81
N SER A 141 8.82 14.04 -3.84
CA SER A 141 9.70 15.10 -4.33
C SER A 141 8.98 16.44 -4.34
N SER A 142 9.52 17.43 -3.62
CA SER A 142 8.96 18.78 -3.44
C SER A 142 7.44 18.83 -3.20
N SER A 143 6.62 18.78 -4.25
CA SER A 143 5.15 18.83 -4.23
C SER A 143 4.45 17.66 -4.93
N SER A 144 5.17 16.56 -5.17
CA SER A 144 4.73 15.41 -5.95
C SER A 144 5.09 14.06 -5.30
N LEU A 145 4.30 13.05 -5.64
CA LEU A 145 4.35 11.66 -5.22
C LEU A 145 4.37 10.78 -6.46
N SER A 146 5.26 9.79 -6.52
CA SER A 146 5.31 8.81 -7.61
C SER A 146 5.71 7.41 -7.11
N LEU A 147 5.48 6.40 -7.96
CA LEU A 147 5.97 5.03 -7.79
C LEU A 147 7.00 4.73 -8.90
N PRO A 148 8.30 5.03 -8.70
CA PRO A 148 9.31 4.75 -9.70
C PRO A 148 9.32 3.27 -10.11
N GLY A 149 9.52 3.00 -11.41
CA GLY A 149 9.61 1.63 -11.91
C GLY A 149 8.27 0.90 -12.09
N ILE A 150 7.15 1.54 -11.76
CA ILE A 150 5.80 1.09 -12.15
C ILE A 150 5.35 1.98 -13.30
N ASP A 151 5.18 1.40 -14.50
CA ASP A 151 4.67 2.14 -15.66
C ASP A 151 3.27 2.70 -15.33
N GLU A 152 3.12 4.03 -15.30
CA GLU A 152 1.83 4.70 -15.11
C GLU A 152 0.93 4.40 -16.32
N LYS A 153 0.08 3.37 -16.22
CA LYS A 153 -1.03 3.19 -17.16
C LYS A 153 -2.17 4.12 -16.75
N HIS A 154 -2.20 5.29 -17.38
CA HIS A 154 -3.35 6.20 -17.39
C HIS A 154 -4.54 5.59 -18.13
#